data_AF-R6GU11-F1
#
_entry.id   AF-R6GU11-F1
#
_cell.length_a   1.000
_cell.length_b   1.000
_cell.length_c   1.000
_cell.angle_alpha   90.00
_cell.angle_beta   90.00
_cell.angle_gamma   90.00
#
_symmetry.space_group_name_H-M   'P 1'
#
loop_
_entity.id
_entity.type
_entity.pdbx_description
1 polymer ?
#
loop_
_entity_poly.entity_id
_entity_poly.type
_entity_poly.pdbx_seq_one_letter_code
_entity_poly.pdbx_strand_id
1 'polypeptide(L)'
;MKKYFKILMIMVLVVFPFVTVNAKTTKKAEKGPINFYIFYGSTCGYCQKLHNYTATLEKDKTINSKFRIVDYEVWGDKNNSDLMTKVGSYFNFNVDGVPFYVIGDQYFTGFSEESSPEKIVKAINEEYSDSNYVDVVAGIQDGSIKVDSTGSNTKTEEKKKNDVVGYVILGITAAVVVAILFGRSNASEYVEPDSETDMEVEEKEEEVKNTEKTEKQESKSKKTSTNKNTAKKNTKKSKK
;
A
#
# COMPACT_ATOMS: atom_id res chain seq x y z
N MET A 1 -25.18 -28.05 -63.82
CA MET A 1 -24.51 -26.99 -63.02
C MET A 1 -25.48 -26.16 -62.16
N LYS A 2 -26.60 -25.62 -62.70
CA LYS A 2 -27.57 -24.81 -61.92
C LYS A 2 -28.26 -25.52 -60.73
N LYS A 3 -28.45 -26.85 -60.79
CA LYS A 3 -29.09 -27.63 -59.71
C LYS A 3 -28.17 -27.79 -58.49
N TYR A 4 -26.87 -27.96 -58.71
CA TYR A 4 -25.88 -28.05 -57.65
C TYR A 4 -25.56 -26.69 -57.02
N PHE A 5 -25.74 -25.60 -57.77
CA PHE A 5 -25.59 -24.23 -57.25
C PHE A 5 -26.63 -23.89 -56.18
N LYS A 6 -27.90 -24.31 -56.36
CA LYS A 6 -28.95 -24.13 -55.35
C LYS A 6 -28.70 -24.97 -54.10
N ILE A 7 -28.19 -26.19 -54.26
CA ILE A 7 -27.85 -27.09 -53.15
C ILE A 7 -26.67 -26.54 -52.36
N LEU A 8 -25.66 -25.98 -53.03
CA LEU A 8 -24.51 -25.35 -52.38
C LEU A 8 -24.91 -24.07 -51.62
N MET A 9 -25.84 -23.28 -52.16
CA MET A 9 -26.38 -22.09 -51.49
C MET A 9 -27.19 -22.43 -50.24
N ILE A 10 -28.00 -23.50 -50.28
CA ILE A 10 -28.76 -23.99 -49.12
C ILE A 10 -27.83 -24.58 -48.07
N MET A 11 -26.77 -25.29 -48.47
CA MET A 11 -25.80 -25.86 -47.53
C MET A 11 -25.09 -24.74 -46.76
N VAL A 12 -24.60 -23.71 -47.45
CA VAL A 12 -23.96 -22.52 -46.82
C VAL A 12 -24.90 -21.79 -45.87
N LEU A 13 -26.19 -21.67 -46.19
CA LEU A 13 -27.19 -20.96 -45.36
C LEU A 13 -27.55 -21.75 -44.08
N VAL A 14 -27.42 -23.07 -44.09
CA VAL A 14 -27.68 -23.95 -42.93
C VAL A 14 -26.44 -24.08 -42.03
N VAL A 15 -25.22 -23.90 -42.54
CA VAL A 15 -24.00 -23.87 -41.70
C VAL A 15 -23.67 -22.48 -41.13
N PHE A 16 -24.21 -21.41 -41.70
CA PHE A 16 -23.95 -20.03 -41.26
C PHE A 16 -24.39 -19.67 -39.81
N PRO A 17 -25.47 -20.22 -39.23
CA PRO A 17 -25.84 -19.89 -37.85
C PRO A 17 -25.01 -20.62 -36.77
N PHE A 18 -24.12 -21.53 -37.14
CA PHE A 18 -23.29 -22.27 -36.17
C PHE A 18 -21.96 -21.59 -35.82
N VAL A 19 -21.66 -20.44 -36.41
CA VAL A 19 -20.52 -19.60 -36.00
C VAL A 19 -20.99 -18.64 -34.90
N THR A 20 -21.43 -19.20 -33.78
CA THR A 20 -21.63 -18.39 -32.57
C THR A 20 -20.26 -17.98 -32.07
N VAL A 21 -19.91 -16.72 -32.34
CA VAL A 21 -18.73 -16.06 -31.80
C VAL A 21 -18.89 -16.07 -30.28
N ASN A 22 -18.23 -17.02 -29.61
CA ASN A 22 -17.95 -16.93 -28.18
C ASN A 22 -16.92 -15.82 -27.98
N ALA A 23 -17.36 -14.58 -28.19
CA ALA A 23 -16.68 -13.42 -27.66
C ALA A 23 -16.76 -13.59 -26.14
N LYS A 24 -15.68 -14.13 -25.54
CA LYS A 24 -15.39 -13.91 -24.13
C LYS A 24 -15.31 -12.41 -23.99
N THR A 25 -16.45 -11.80 -23.68
CA THR A 25 -16.51 -10.47 -23.11
C THR A 25 -15.73 -10.59 -21.82
N THR A 26 -14.44 -10.24 -21.89
CA THR A 26 -13.67 -9.91 -20.71
C THR A 26 -14.34 -8.67 -20.14
N LYS A 27 -15.44 -8.87 -19.39
CA LYS A 27 -15.87 -7.89 -18.41
C LYS A 27 -14.66 -7.75 -17.51
N LYS A 28 -13.90 -6.66 -17.70
CA LYS A 28 -12.91 -6.21 -16.73
C LYS A 28 -13.62 -6.28 -15.39
N ALA A 29 -13.18 -7.16 -14.50
CA ALA A 29 -13.77 -7.27 -13.17
C ALA A 29 -13.74 -5.85 -12.60
N GLU A 30 -14.94 -5.28 -12.42
CA GLU A 30 -15.07 -3.92 -11.94
C GLU A 30 -14.48 -3.92 -10.52
N LYS A 31 -13.51 -3.02 -10.28
CA LYS A 31 -12.86 -2.90 -8.96
C LYS A 31 -13.97 -2.59 -7.97
N GLY A 32 -14.14 -3.45 -6.97
CA GLY A 32 -15.12 -3.23 -5.91
C GLY A 32 -14.80 -1.97 -5.10
N PRO A 33 -15.74 -1.48 -4.28
CA PRO A 33 -15.48 -0.36 -3.38
C PRO A 33 -14.29 -0.66 -2.46
N ILE A 34 -13.54 0.37 -2.06
CA ILE A 34 -12.53 0.25 -1.01
C ILE A 34 -13.19 0.25 0.38
N ASN A 35 -12.49 -0.22 1.40
CA ASN A 35 -12.93 -0.05 2.77
C ASN A 35 -12.49 1.31 3.34
N PHE A 36 -13.41 1.97 4.05
CA PHE A 36 -13.15 3.10 4.93
C PHE A 36 -13.46 2.62 6.35
N TYR A 37 -12.40 2.34 7.11
CA TYR A 37 -12.49 1.86 8.47
C TYR A 37 -12.58 3.00 9.47
N ILE A 38 -13.52 2.93 10.41
CA ILE A 38 -13.68 3.93 11.48
C ILE A 38 -13.66 3.21 12.82
N PHE A 39 -12.63 3.51 13.62
CA PHE A 39 -12.56 3.16 15.03
C PHE A 39 -13.19 4.28 15.85
N TYR A 40 -14.24 3.97 16.59
CA TYR A 40 -15.09 4.96 17.26
C TYR A 40 -15.48 4.57 18.67
N GLY A 41 -15.94 5.56 19.44
CA GLY A 41 -16.59 5.37 20.73
C GLY A 41 -18.08 5.70 20.63
N SER A 42 -18.93 4.89 21.25
CA SER A 42 -20.40 5.05 21.21
C SER A 42 -20.92 6.40 21.71
N THR A 43 -20.24 7.03 22.69
CA THR A 43 -20.61 8.34 23.25
C THR A 43 -19.68 9.49 22.80
N CYS A 44 -18.88 9.25 21.76
CA CYS A 44 -17.91 10.21 21.22
C CYS A 44 -18.58 11.22 20.25
N GLY A 45 -18.63 12.49 20.65
CA GLY A 45 -19.24 13.56 19.82
C GLY A 45 -18.52 13.79 18.47
N TYR A 46 -17.19 13.71 18.43
CA TYR A 46 -16.44 13.84 17.17
C TYR A 46 -16.66 12.65 16.24
N CYS A 47 -16.85 11.46 16.79
CA CYS A 47 -17.16 10.26 16.03
C CYS A 47 -18.53 10.39 15.37
N GLN A 48 -19.54 10.88 16.12
CA GLN A 48 -20.85 11.17 15.56
C GLN A 48 -20.80 12.19 14.42
N LYS A 49 -19.95 13.22 14.52
CA LYS A 49 -19.74 14.19 13.42
C LYS A 49 -19.14 13.52 12.17
N LEU A 50 -18.16 12.64 12.34
CA LEU A 50 -17.59 11.86 11.23
C LEU A 50 -18.66 10.97 10.59
N HIS A 51 -19.45 10.24 11.38
CA HIS A 51 -20.56 9.41 10.87
C HIS A 51 -21.63 10.21 10.14
N ASN A 52 -21.97 11.40 10.64
CA ASN A 52 -22.90 12.29 9.95
C ASN A 52 -22.34 12.71 8.58
N TYR A 53 -21.04 13.02 8.52
CA TYR A 53 -20.39 13.36 7.26
C TYR A 53 -20.31 12.18 6.30
N THR A 54 -19.91 10.98 6.74
CA THR A 54 -19.86 9.80 5.87
C THR A 54 -21.24 9.41 5.36
N ALA A 55 -22.30 9.58 6.15
CA ALA A 55 -23.68 9.42 5.70
C ALA A 55 -24.08 10.42 4.58
N THR A 56 -23.43 11.59 4.49
CA THR A 56 -23.60 12.48 3.32
C THR A 56 -22.89 11.93 2.08
N LEU A 57 -21.70 11.34 2.25
CA LEU A 57 -20.94 10.72 1.16
C LEU A 57 -21.65 9.48 0.59
N GLU A 58 -22.28 8.66 1.42
CA GLU A 58 -23.07 7.50 0.99
C GLU A 58 -24.27 7.90 0.11
N LYS A 59 -24.79 9.12 0.28
CA LYS A 59 -25.89 9.68 -0.52
C LYS A 59 -25.40 10.38 -1.79
N ASP A 60 -24.13 10.74 -1.86
CA ASP A 60 -23.54 11.41 -3.01
C ASP A 60 -23.19 10.40 -4.11
N LYS A 61 -23.96 10.47 -5.21
CA LYS A 61 -23.84 9.57 -6.37
C LYS A 61 -22.49 9.65 -7.09
N THR A 62 -21.68 10.68 -6.84
CA THR A 62 -20.37 10.85 -7.48
C THR A 62 -19.26 10.03 -6.79
N ILE A 63 -19.49 9.61 -5.54
CA ILE A 63 -18.46 8.97 -4.70
C ILE A 63 -18.96 7.71 -3.98
N ASN A 64 -20.27 7.55 -3.75
CA ASN A 64 -20.81 6.46 -2.93
C ASN A 64 -20.52 5.04 -3.45
N SER A 65 -20.24 4.86 -4.74
CA SER A 65 -19.84 3.56 -5.30
C SER A 65 -18.37 3.21 -5.03
N LYS A 66 -17.55 4.18 -4.60
CA LYS A 66 -16.10 4.01 -4.47
C LYS A 66 -15.68 3.40 -3.14
N PHE A 67 -16.49 3.51 -2.10
CA PHE A 67 -16.12 3.09 -0.75
C PHE A 67 -17.29 2.41 -0.02
N ARG A 68 -16.98 1.72 1.08
CA ARG A 68 -17.94 1.27 2.09
C ARG A 68 -17.40 1.54 3.48
N ILE A 69 -18.28 1.91 4.41
CA ILE A 69 -17.92 2.12 5.81
C ILE A 69 -17.80 0.78 6.53
N VAL A 70 -16.75 0.63 7.33
CA VAL A 70 -16.57 -0.48 8.27
C VAL A 70 -16.27 0.09 9.64
N ASP A 71 -17.20 -0.11 10.56
CA ASP A 71 -17.17 0.48 11.90
C ASP A 71 -16.65 -0.50 12.95
N TYR A 72 -15.79 0.00 13.85
CA TYR A 72 -15.25 -0.71 15.00
C TYR A 72 -15.45 0.12 16.27
N GLU A 73 -16.39 -0.27 17.12
CA GLU A 73 -16.55 0.34 18.44
C GLU A 73 -15.41 -0.16 19.34
N VAL A 74 -14.61 0.73 19.93
CA VAL A 74 -13.39 0.35 20.68
C VAL A 74 -13.46 0.57 22.20
N TRP A 75 -14.49 1.23 22.72
CA TRP A 75 -14.65 1.48 24.16
C TRP A 75 -15.34 0.32 24.87
N GLY A 76 -16.25 -0.38 24.19
CA GLY A 76 -16.97 -1.55 24.68
C GLY A 76 -16.45 -2.89 24.14
N ASP A 77 -15.61 -2.88 23.09
CA ASP A 77 -15.05 -4.09 22.49
C ASP A 77 -13.52 -4.08 22.52
N LYS A 78 -12.95 -4.96 23.36
CA LYS A 78 -11.51 -5.11 23.51
C LYS A 78 -10.82 -5.58 22.23
N ASN A 79 -11.44 -6.45 21.44
CA ASN A 79 -10.82 -6.95 20.21
C ASN A 79 -10.67 -5.83 19.18
N ASN A 80 -11.67 -4.97 19.09
CA ASN A 80 -11.63 -3.78 18.24
C ASN A 80 -10.60 -2.77 18.74
N SER A 81 -10.51 -2.58 20.06
CA SER A 81 -9.47 -1.75 20.68
C SER A 81 -8.06 -2.26 20.36
N ASP A 82 -7.82 -3.56 20.50
CA ASP A 82 -6.53 -4.18 20.19
C ASP A 82 -6.21 -4.08 18.69
N LEU A 83 -7.21 -4.22 17.82
CA LEU A 83 -7.06 -3.98 16.37
C LEU A 83 -6.66 -2.54 16.08
N MET A 84 -7.33 -1.56 16.71
CA MET A 84 -7.00 -0.14 16.57
C MET A 84 -5.53 0.13 16.93
N THR A 85 -5.04 -0.46 18.03
CA THR A 85 -3.64 -0.34 18.44
C THR A 85 -2.67 -0.96 17.44
N LYS A 86 -2.99 -2.14 16.88
CA LYS A 86 -2.15 -2.79 15.85
C LYS A 86 -2.10 -1.97 14.57
N VAL A 87 -3.24 -1.45 14.12
CA VAL A 87 -3.33 -0.59 12.94
C VAL A 87 -2.53 0.71 13.17
N GLY A 88 -2.64 1.33 14.35
CA GLY A 88 -1.79 2.46 14.72
C GLY A 88 -0.30 2.14 14.63
N SER A 89 0.09 0.99 15.20
CA SER A 89 1.49 0.52 15.21
C SER A 89 2.05 0.30 13.80
N TYR A 90 1.24 -0.19 12.86
CA TYR A 90 1.62 -0.29 11.44
C TYR A 90 2.04 1.07 10.85
N PHE A 91 1.38 2.14 11.28
CA PHE A 91 1.68 3.52 10.87
C PHE A 91 2.74 4.22 11.73
N ASN A 92 3.41 3.51 12.64
CA ASN A 92 4.30 4.11 13.64
C ASN A 92 3.61 5.21 14.47
N PHE A 93 2.31 5.04 14.69
CA PHE A 93 1.47 6.00 15.37
C PHE A 93 0.87 5.38 16.63
N ASN A 94 1.09 6.01 17.77
CA ASN A 94 0.45 5.59 19.01
C ASN A 94 -0.97 6.17 19.08
N VAL A 95 -1.97 5.34 18.83
CA VAL A 95 -3.38 5.76 18.87
C VAL A 95 -3.82 5.96 20.31
N ASP A 96 -4.21 7.18 20.66
CA ASP A 96 -4.62 7.58 22.01
C ASP A 96 -6.09 8.01 22.11
N GLY A 97 -6.83 8.01 20.99
CA GLY A 97 -8.20 8.49 20.97
C GLY A 97 -8.97 8.16 19.68
N VAL A 98 -10.24 8.55 19.68
CA VAL A 98 -11.20 8.35 18.60
C VAL A 98 -11.85 9.68 18.17
N PRO A 99 -12.33 9.81 16.92
CA PRO A 99 -12.25 8.80 15.86
C PRO A 99 -10.82 8.64 15.33
N PHE A 100 -10.42 7.40 15.09
CA PHE A 100 -9.24 7.04 14.30
C PHE A 100 -9.75 6.26 13.09
N TYR A 101 -9.31 6.61 11.89
CA TYR A 101 -9.83 5.99 10.67
C TYR A 101 -8.77 5.78 9.61
N VAL A 102 -9.00 4.77 8.78
CA VAL A 102 -8.04 4.30 7.77
C VAL A 102 -8.76 4.09 6.45
N ILE A 103 -8.13 4.57 5.39
CA ILE A 103 -8.57 4.44 4.00
C ILE A 103 -7.35 3.98 3.21
N GLY A 104 -7.35 2.72 2.78
CA GLY A 104 -6.17 2.10 2.16
C GLY A 104 -4.94 2.11 3.08
N ASP A 105 -3.84 2.71 2.64
CA ASP A 105 -2.62 2.90 3.42
C ASP A 105 -2.48 4.29 4.08
N GLN A 106 -3.60 5.00 4.23
CA GLN A 106 -3.65 6.32 4.86
C GLN A 106 -4.43 6.27 6.16
N TYR A 107 -3.95 6.99 7.19
CA TYR A 107 -4.63 7.11 8.48
C TYR A 107 -4.95 8.56 8.84
N PHE A 108 -5.97 8.73 9.69
CA PHE A 108 -6.43 10.02 10.15
C PHE A 108 -6.91 9.94 11.61
N THR A 109 -6.81 11.06 12.31
CA THR A 109 -7.20 11.20 13.71
C THR A 109 -8.11 12.39 13.91
N GLY A 110 -9.17 12.23 14.71
CA GLY A 110 -10.14 13.28 14.96
C GLY A 110 -10.95 13.66 13.72
N PHE A 111 -11.94 14.52 13.92
CA PHE A 111 -12.74 15.03 12.81
C PHE A 111 -13.08 16.51 12.99
N SER A 112 -12.74 17.31 11.99
CA SER A 112 -13.09 18.72 11.87
C SER A 112 -13.96 18.89 10.63
N GLU A 113 -15.15 19.47 10.81
CA GLU A 113 -16.10 19.74 9.71
C GLU A 113 -15.53 20.71 8.66
N GLU A 114 -14.51 21.49 9.00
CA GLU A 114 -13.88 22.45 8.09
C GLU A 114 -12.78 21.81 7.24
N SER A 115 -11.95 20.94 7.82
CA SER A 115 -10.71 20.48 7.17
C SER A 115 -10.63 18.98 6.88
N SER A 116 -11.43 18.15 7.55
CA SER A 116 -11.46 16.71 7.31
C SER A 116 -12.17 16.31 6.01
N PRO A 117 -13.29 16.94 5.59
CA PRO A 117 -14.03 16.55 4.39
C PRO A 117 -13.18 16.44 3.12
N GLU A 118 -12.40 17.48 2.82
CA GLU A 118 -11.54 17.50 1.62
C GLU A 118 -10.50 16.38 1.64
N LYS A 119 -9.88 16.15 2.80
CA LYS A 119 -8.88 15.09 2.99
C LYS A 119 -9.47 13.69 2.80
N ILE A 120 -10.66 13.46 3.36
CA ILE A 120 -11.37 12.19 3.24
C ILE A 120 -11.73 11.90 1.78
N VAL A 121 -12.33 12.87 1.06
CA VAL A 121 -12.69 12.71 -0.35
C VAL A 121 -11.46 12.47 -1.21
N LYS A 122 -10.36 13.18 -0.94
CA LYS A 122 -9.08 12.99 -1.63
C LYS A 122 -8.56 11.56 -1.42
N ALA A 123 -8.48 11.09 -0.18
CA ALA A 123 -8.02 9.74 0.14
C ALA A 123 -8.88 8.66 -0.52
N ILE A 124 -10.22 8.77 -0.46
CA ILE A 124 -11.12 7.82 -1.13
C ILE A 124 -10.83 7.74 -2.63
N ASN A 125 -10.65 8.89 -3.30
CA ASN A 125 -10.42 8.93 -4.74
C ASN A 125 -9.05 8.38 -5.12
N GLU A 126 -8.01 8.67 -4.33
CA GLU A 126 -6.65 8.18 -4.53
C GLU A 126 -6.62 6.65 -4.39
N GLU A 127 -7.09 6.11 -3.26
CA GLU A 127 -7.09 4.66 -2.99
C GLU A 127 -8.00 3.88 -3.94
N TYR A 128 -9.15 4.44 -4.31
CA TYR A 128 -10.05 3.80 -5.27
C TYR A 128 -9.40 3.72 -6.66
N SER A 129 -8.62 4.71 -7.04
CA SER A 129 -7.98 4.78 -8.37
C SER A 129 -6.63 4.07 -8.43
N ASP A 130 -6.01 3.77 -7.28
CA ASP A 130 -4.72 3.07 -7.23
C ASP A 130 -4.84 1.59 -7.63
N SER A 131 -4.06 1.18 -8.63
CA SER A 131 -3.93 -0.23 -9.01
C SER A 131 -3.25 -1.09 -7.95
N ASN A 132 -2.50 -0.48 -7.03
CA ASN A 132 -1.77 -1.13 -5.95
C ASN A 132 -2.45 -0.96 -4.58
N TYR A 133 -3.72 -0.58 -4.55
CA TYR A 133 -4.51 -0.44 -3.33
C TYR A 133 -4.26 -1.60 -2.35
N VAL A 134 -3.88 -1.24 -1.13
CA VAL A 134 -3.69 -2.17 -0.02
C VAL A 134 -4.75 -1.89 1.04
N ASP A 135 -5.53 -2.91 1.38
CA ASP A 135 -6.39 -2.85 2.54
C ASP A 135 -5.58 -3.19 3.80
N VAL A 136 -5.01 -2.16 4.42
CA VAL A 136 -4.12 -2.34 5.59
C VAL A 136 -4.85 -3.00 6.76
N VAL A 137 -6.08 -2.62 7.05
CA VAL A 137 -6.81 -3.14 8.22
C VAL A 137 -7.18 -4.61 7.99
N ALA A 138 -7.72 -4.96 6.81
CA ALA A 138 -8.01 -6.35 6.49
C ALA A 138 -6.75 -7.20 6.50
N GLY A 139 -5.64 -6.69 5.93
CA GLY A 139 -4.38 -7.42 5.90
C GLY A 139 -3.78 -7.68 7.28
N ILE A 140 -4.00 -6.76 8.24
CA ILE A 140 -3.62 -6.99 9.65
C ILE A 140 -4.54 -8.03 10.31
N GLN A 141 -5.82 -8.06 9.97
CA GLN A 141 -6.78 -9.01 10.53
C GLN A 141 -6.57 -10.44 10.02
N ASP A 142 -6.28 -10.61 8.72
CA ASP A 142 -6.06 -11.93 8.11
C ASP A 142 -4.60 -12.42 8.24
N GLY A 143 -3.71 -11.55 8.73
CA GLY A 143 -2.31 -11.86 8.99
C GLY A 143 -1.38 -11.79 7.78
N SER A 144 -1.88 -11.32 6.63
CA SER A 144 -1.05 -11.04 5.44
C SER A 144 -0.11 -9.84 5.64
N ILE A 145 -0.47 -8.92 6.53
CA ILE A 145 0.38 -7.81 7.00
C ILE A 145 0.78 -8.09 8.45
N LYS A 146 2.08 -8.28 8.67
CA LYS A 146 2.66 -8.45 10.01
C LYS A 146 3.06 -7.10 10.58
N VAL A 147 2.63 -6.83 11.81
CA VAL A 147 3.00 -5.62 12.55
C VAL A 147 4.00 -6.03 13.62
N ASP A 148 5.27 -5.77 13.36
CA ASP A 148 6.35 -6.05 14.30
C ASP A 148 6.38 -4.93 15.36
N SER A 149 6.67 -5.26 16.61
CA SER A 149 6.75 -4.29 17.73
C SER A 149 7.86 -3.22 17.59
N THR A 150 8.50 -3.13 16.43
CA THR A 150 9.51 -2.12 16.09
C THR A 150 9.22 -1.53 14.72
N GLY A 151 7.97 -1.11 14.48
CA GLY A 151 7.66 -0.02 13.56
C GLY A 151 8.26 -0.04 12.13
N SER A 152 8.60 -1.21 11.62
CA SER A 152 9.28 -1.36 10.34
C SER A 152 8.44 -2.31 9.50
N ASN A 153 7.76 -1.73 8.51
CA ASN A 153 7.05 -2.53 7.51
C ASN A 153 8.09 -3.18 6.59
N THR A 154 8.39 -4.45 6.85
CA THR A 154 8.93 -5.32 5.81
C THR A 154 7.77 -5.70 4.90
N LYS A 155 7.63 -4.98 3.78
CA LYS A 155 6.85 -5.48 2.64
C LYS A 155 7.47 -6.83 2.27
N THR A 156 6.80 -7.91 2.66
CA THR A 156 7.08 -9.22 2.11
C THR A 156 6.63 -9.14 0.65
N GLU A 157 7.58 -8.82 -0.22
CA GLU A 157 7.53 -9.19 -1.62
C GLU A 157 7.36 -10.71 -1.65
N GLU A 158 6.11 -11.18 -1.61
CA GLU A 158 5.79 -12.50 -2.10
C GLU A 158 6.12 -12.52 -3.59
N LYS A 159 7.38 -12.86 -3.90
CA LYS A 159 7.70 -13.48 -5.18
C LYS A 159 6.88 -14.76 -5.25
N LYS A 160 5.65 -14.66 -5.76
CA LYS A 160 4.96 -15.80 -6.33
C LYS A 160 5.92 -16.41 -7.33
N LYS A 161 6.37 -17.62 -7.01
CA LYS A 161 7.34 -18.38 -7.78
C LYS A 161 6.78 -18.52 -9.20
N ASN A 162 7.46 -17.88 -10.15
CA ASN A 162 7.09 -17.93 -11.55
C ASN A 162 7.15 -19.40 -12.04
N ASP A 163 6.11 -19.84 -12.75
CA ASP A 163 5.99 -21.13 -13.43
C ASP A 163 7.17 -21.48 -14.37
N VAL A 164 8.08 -20.53 -14.58
CA VAL A 164 9.33 -20.68 -15.33
C VAL A 164 10.22 -21.79 -14.76
N VAL A 165 10.30 -21.95 -13.44
CA VAL A 165 11.11 -23.04 -12.84
C VAL A 165 10.55 -24.42 -13.19
N GLY A 166 9.22 -24.54 -13.31
CA GLY A 166 8.56 -25.77 -13.72
C GLY A 166 8.86 -26.13 -15.18
N TYR A 167 8.82 -25.15 -16.09
CA TYR A 167 9.14 -25.37 -17.51
C TYR A 167 10.63 -25.61 -17.76
N VAL A 168 11.52 -25.00 -16.97
CA VAL A 168 12.97 -25.26 -17.06
C VAL A 168 13.29 -26.69 -16.61
N ILE A 169 12.70 -27.17 -15.51
CA ILE A 169 12.90 -28.55 -15.04
C ILE A 169 12.27 -29.57 -16.00
N LEU A 170 11.10 -29.27 -16.56
CA LEU A 170 10.41 -30.15 -17.52
C LEU A 170 11.13 -30.19 -18.88
N GLY A 171 11.74 -29.08 -19.30
CA GLY A 171 12.57 -29.01 -20.50
C GLY A 171 13.88 -29.79 -20.37
N ILE A 172 14.56 -29.69 -19.22
CA ILE A 172 15.81 -30.43 -18.96
C ILE A 172 15.56 -31.94 -18.93
N THR A 173 14.49 -32.39 -18.27
CA THR A 173 14.16 -33.83 -18.22
C THR A 173 13.75 -34.39 -19.60
N ALA A 174 13.00 -33.63 -20.41
CA ALA A 174 12.67 -34.01 -21.78
C ALA A 174 13.92 -34.10 -22.68
N ALA A 175 14.87 -33.16 -22.55
CA ALA A 175 16.12 -33.19 -23.32
C ALA A 175 16.99 -34.41 -22.98
N VAL A 176 17.07 -34.80 -21.70
CA VAL A 176 17.80 -36.00 -21.26
C VAL A 176 17.15 -37.27 -21.82
N VAL A 177 15.82 -37.37 -21.81
CA VAL A 177 15.11 -38.53 -22.37
C VAL A 177 15.31 -38.61 -23.89
N VAL A 178 15.27 -37.48 -24.62
CA VAL A 178 15.56 -37.43 -26.05
C VAL A 178 17.02 -37.82 -26.33
N ALA A 179 17.98 -37.34 -25.53
CA ALA A 179 19.38 -37.73 -25.66
C ALA A 179 19.61 -39.23 -25.41
N ILE A 180 18.88 -39.84 -24.47
CA ILE A 180 18.97 -41.29 -24.23
C ILE A 180 18.33 -42.10 -25.37
N LEU A 181 17.21 -41.62 -25.92
CA LEU A 181 16.49 -42.31 -27.01
C LEU A 181 17.18 -42.17 -28.37
N PHE A 182 17.84 -41.03 -28.63
CA PHE A 182 18.52 -40.76 -29.91
C PHE A 182 20.05 -40.89 -29.83
N GLY A 183 20.64 -40.92 -28.64
CA GLY A 183 22.10 -40.98 -28.40
C GLY A 183 22.75 -42.35 -28.57
N ARG A 184 22.10 -43.31 -29.26
CA ARG A 184 22.78 -44.54 -29.71
C ARG A 184 23.55 -44.38 -31.03
N SER A 185 23.64 -43.17 -31.57
CA SER A 185 24.59 -42.86 -32.64
C SER A 185 25.44 -41.64 -32.26
N ASN A 186 26.72 -41.90 -32.05
CA ASN A 186 27.84 -40.96 -31.86
C ASN A 186 28.18 -40.63 -30.40
N ALA A 187 29.25 -41.26 -29.92
CA ALA A 187 30.01 -40.81 -28.77
C ALA A 187 30.72 -39.50 -29.14
N SER A 188 30.51 -38.44 -28.36
CA SER A 188 31.35 -37.24 -28.37
C SER A 188 31.19 -36.50 -27.06
N GLU A 189 32.22 -36.65 -26.24
CA GLU A 189 32.84 -35.68 -25.32
C GLU A 189 31.95 -34.69 -24.54
N TYR A 190 31.91 -34.89 -23.22
CA TYR A 190 31.50 -33.88 -22.25
C TYR A 190 32.63 -32.85 -22.08
N VAL A 191 32.32 -31.57 -22.27
CA VAL A 191 33.19 -30.45 -21.86
C VAL A 191 32.60 -29.88 -20.56
N GLU A 192 33.34 -30.02 -19.46
CA GLU A 192 33.14 -29.21 -18.27
C GLU A 192 33.65 -27.78 -18.56
N PRO A 193 32.93 -26.71 -18.17
CA PRO A 193 33.54 -25.43 -17.92
C PRO A 193 33.96 -25.33 -16.46
N ASP A 194 35.24 -25.54 -16.25
CA ASP A 194 36.05 -25.13 -15.11
C ASP A 194 36.30 -23.61 -15.15
N SER A 195 36.14 -22.93 -14.01
CA SER A 195 36.91 -21.72 -13.68
C SER A 195 36.78 -21.38 -12.20
N GLU A 196 37.69 -21.92 -11.41
CA GLU A 196 38.26 -21.20 -10.27
C GLU A 196 39.73 -20.90 -10.60
N THR A 197 40.15 -19.66 -10.40
CA THR A 197 41.41 -19.19 -9.75
C THR A 197 41.95 -17.89 -10.37
N ASP A 198 41.75 -16.81 -9.59
CA ASP A 198 42.79 -15.96 -8.99
C ASP A 198 44.08 -15.61 -9.74
N MET A 199 44.32 -14.30 -9.82
CA MET A 199 45.63 -13.64 -9.64
C MET A 199 45.32 -12.16 -9.35
N GLU A 200 45.38 -11.71 -8.10
CA GLU A 200 46.56 -11.07 -7.44
C GLU A 200 47.19 -9.93 -8.25
N VAL A 201 47.70 -8.82 -7.73
CA VAL A 201 47.81 -8.08 -6.46
C VAL A 201 48.56 -6.81 -6.95
N GLU A 202 48.24 -5.61 -6.48
CA GLU A 202 49.30 -4.75 -5.92
C GLU A 202 48.77 -3.51 -5.20
N GLU A 203 49.51 -3.26 -4.14
CA GLU A 203 49.27 -2.49 -2.95
C GLU A 203 49.91 -1.11 -3.10
N LYS A 204 49.36 -0.11 -2.41
CA LYS A 204 50.20 0.94 -1.81
C LYS A 204 49.43 1.67 -0.71
N GLU A 205 49.86 1.39 0.51
CA GLU A 205 49.68 2.24 1.68
C GLU A 205 50.42 3.59 1.47
N GLU A 206 49.84 4.68 1.97
CA GLU A 206 50.62 5.71 2.64
C GLU A 206 49.78 6.41 3.73
N GLU A 207 50.29 6.30 4.95
CA GLU A 207 49.90 6.92 6.21
C GLU A 207 50.27 8.41 6.23
N VAL A 208 49.39 9.34 6.67
CA VAL A 208 49.83 10.53 7.45
C VAL A 208 48.73 11.04 8.40
N LYS A 209 49.08 11.06 9.69
CA LYS A 209 48.45 11.72 10.85
C LYS A 209 48.35 13.25 10.76
N ASN A 210 47.33 13.82 11.39
CA ASN A 210 47.42 14.95 12.34
C ASN A 210 46.07 15.05 13.09
N THR A 211 45.92 14.76 14.39
CA THR A 211 46.53 15.25 15.66
C THR A 211 46.02 16.62 16.12
N GLU A 212 45.29 16.60 17.27
CA GLU A 212 45.14 17.64 18.33
C GLU A 212 44.57 19.03 17.96
N LYS A 213 43.97 19.87 18.83
CA LYS A 213 43.69 19.98 20.29
C LYS A 213 42.60 21.09 20.41
N THR A 214 41.61 21.03 21.30
CA THR A 214 41.56 21.74 22.63
C THR A 214 41.97 23.24 22.53
N GLU A 215 41.19 24.27 22.86
CA GLU A 215 40.72 24.79 24.18
C GLU A 215 39.78 25.99 23.89
N LYS A 216 38.63 26.18 24.55
CA LYS A 216 38.39 26.86 25.84
C LYS A 216 39.04 28.25 25.98
N GLN A 217 38.21 29.31 25.97
CA GLN A 217 38.20 30.50 26.86
C GLN A 217 37.22 31.53 26.26
N GLU A 218 36.08 31.82 26.88
CA GLU A 218 35.90 32.77 27.99
C GLU A 218 36.40 34.20 27.68
N SER A 219 35.48 35.11 27.37
CA SER A 219 35.64 36.53 27.72
C SER A 219 34.30 37.23 27.89
N LYS A 220 34.08 37.66 29.13
CA LYS A 220 32.99 38.47 29.67
C LYS A 220 33.38 39.96 29.56
N SER A 221 32.53 40.80 28.96
CA SER A 221 32.44 42.26 29.23
C SER A 221 31.18 42.82 28.55
N LYS A 222 30.06 43.08 29.25
CA LYS A 222 29.70 44.23 30.11
C LYS A 222 29.38 45.54 29.36
N LYS A 223 28.07 45.83 29.21
CA LYS A 223 27.36 47.13 29.43
C LYS A 223 25.89 46.91 29.03
N THR A 224 24.93 46.73 29.94
CA THR A 224 24.27 47.75 30.79
C THR A 224 23.91 49.04 30.05
N SER A 225 22.62 49.17 29.72
CA SER A 225 21.86 50.43 29.78
C SER A 225 20.41 50.11 30.14
N THR A 226 20.10 50.32 31.41
CA THR A 226 18.77 50.46 32.00
C THR A 226 18.06 51.66 31.35
N ASN A 227 16.74 51.58 31.08
CA ASN A 227 15.86 52.57 31.67
C ASN A 227 14.43 52.08 31.90
N LYS A 228 13.97 52.43 33.09
CA LYS A 228 12.71 52.17 33.75
C LYS A 228 11.91 53.46 33.63
N ASN A 229 10.60 53.40 33.35
CA ASN A 229 9.63 54.25 34.05
C ASN A 229 8.17 53.85 33.76
N THR A 230 7.63 53.10 34.73
CA THR A 230 6.40 53.29 35.50
C THR A 230 5.36 54.36 35.15
N ALA A 231 4.10 53.91 35.33
CA ALA A 231 2.89 54.60 35.85
C ALA A 231 2.09 55.46 34.84
N LYS A 232 0.75 55.54 34.85
CA LYS A 232 -0.27 55.28 35.88
C LYS A 232 -1.67 55.30 35.21
N LYS A 233 -2.53 54.33 35.58
CA LYS A 233 -3.96 54.43 35.96
C LYS A 233 -4.81 55.61 35.40
N ASN A 234 -5.95 55.31 34.76
CA ASN A 234 -7.26 55.61 35.35
C ASN A 234 -8.48 55.07 34.56
N THR A 235 -9.42 54.61 35.37
CA THR A 235 -10.79 54.15 35.17
C THR A 235 -11.72 55.24 34.63
N LYS A 236 -12.69 54.90 33.77
CA LYS A 236 -14.07 55.41 33.94
C LYS A 236 -15.13 54.54 33.26
N LYS A 237 -16.08 54.13 34.10
CA LYS A 237 -17.40 53.55 33.89
C LYS A 237 -18.32 54.57 33.21
N SER A 238 -19.16 54.15 32.26
CA SER A 238 -20.52 54.73 32.12
C SER A 238 -21.50 53.78 31.42
N LYS A 239 -22.65 53.62 32.07
CA LYS A 239 -23.91 53.10 31.54
C LYS A 239 -24.37 53.92 30.32
N LYS A 240 -25.02 53.27 29.37
CA LYS A 240 -26.43 53.54 29.03
C LYS A 240 -27.06 52.27 28.48
#